data_AF-A0A7W0IVI9-F1
#
_entry.id   AF-A0A7W0IVI9-F1
#
_cell.length_a   1.000
_cell.length_b   1.000
_cell.length_c   1.000
_cell.angle_alpha   90.00
_cell.angle_beta   90.00
_cell.angle_gamma   90.00
#
_symmetry.space_group_name_H-M   'P 1'
#
loop_
_entity.id
_entity.type
_entity.pdbx_description
1 polymer ?
#
loop_
_entity_poly.entity_id
_entity_poly.type
_entity_poly.pdbx_seq_one_letter_code
_entity_poly.pdbx_strand_id
1 'polypeptide(L)' 'MKIEILHEIFHGKTPGHTLEYQGKCCVCAKETIVSITKTSSGYGFIGGVIHDFEAPNFIIKCDVCFHQGSKKTA' A
#
# COMPACT_ATOMS: atom_id res chain seq x y z
N MET A 1 8.57 -1.69 1.42
CA MET A 1 8.07 -1.79 0.04
C MET A 1 9.17 -1.34 -0.91
N LYS A 2 9.51 -2.12 -1.93
CA LYS A 2 10.53 -1.77 -2.94
C LYS A 2 9.86 -1.02 -4.10
N ILE A 3 10.39 0.15 -4.47
CA ILE A 3 9.83 1.00 -5.56
C ILE A 3 9.81 0.26 -6.92
N GLU A 4 10.77 -0.63 -7.15
CA GLU A 4 10.91 -1.41 -8.38
C GLU A 4 9.66 -2.26 -8.67
N ILE A 5 9.05 -2.82 -7.62
CA ILE A 5 7.86 -3.66 -7.75
C ILE A 5 6.64 -2.82 -8.17
N LEU A 6 6.53 -1.59 -7.66
CA LEU A 6 5.51 -0.66 -8.14
C LEU A 6 5.76 -0.28 -9.61
N HIS A 7 7.01 -0.07 -10.01
CA HIS A 7 7.32 0.17 -11.42
C HIS A 7 6.89 -0.99 -12.32
N GLU A 8 7.10 -2.25 -11.91
CA GLU A 8 6.64 -3.41 -12.68
C GLU A 8 5.11 -3.50 -12.73
N ILE A 9 4.43 -3.35 -11.60
CA ILE A 9 2.96 -3.41 -11.50
C ILE A 9 2.29 -2.31 -12.34
N PHE A 10 2.90 -1.13 -12.39
CA PHE A 10 2.41 0.03 -13.13
C PHE A 10 3.15 0.25 -14.45
N HIS A 11 3.91 -0.73 -14.91
CA HIS A 11 4.61 -0.67 -16.19
C HIS A 11 3.58 -0.55 -17.33
N GLY A 12 3.79 0.40 -18.23
CA GLY A 12 2.84 0.70 -19.32
C GLY A 12 1.54 1.38 -18.90
N LYS A 13 1.31 1.64 -17.61
CA LYS A 13 0.09 2.33 -17.14
C LYS A 13 0.25 3.85 -17.13
N THR A 14 -0.81 4.57 -17.46
CA THR A 14 -0.85 6.03 -17.43
C THR A 14 -1.07 6.58 -16.02
N PRO A 15 -0.63 7.83 -15.73
CA PRO A 15 -1.02 8.52 -14.52
C PRO A 15 -2.55 8.57 -14.38
N GLY A 16 -3.06 8.41 -13.16
CA GLY A 16 -4.49 8.29 -12.86
C GLY A 16 -5.00 6.85 -12.79
N HIS A 17 -4.21 5.87 -13.24
CA HIS A 17 -4.57 4.46 -13.03
C HIS A 17 -4.46 4.09 -11.55
N THR A 18 -5.51 3.48 -11.01
CA THR A 18 -5.59 3.04 -9.62
C THR A 18 -5.75 1.53 -9.56
N LEU A 19 -4.99 0.90 -8.66
CA LEU A 19 -5.14 -0.50 -8.29
C LEU A 19 -5.61 -0.58 -6.84
N GLU A 20 -6.53 -1.49 -6.58
CA GLU A 20 -7.08 -1.71 -5.24
C GLU A 20 -6.71 -3.10 -4.75
N TYR A 21 -6.15 -3.16 -3.55
CA TYR A 21 -5.80 -4.40 -2.87
C TYR A 21 -6.65 -4.53 -1.62
N GLN A 22 -7.51 -5.53 -1.60
CA GLN A 22 -8.32 -5.86 -0.44
C GLN A 22 -7.68 -7.00 0.35
N GLY A 23 -7.66 -6.86 1.67
CA GLY A 23 -7.29 -7.94 2.57
C GLY A 23 -7.45 -7.55 4.03
N LYS A 24 -6.90 -8.36 4.93
CA LYS A 24 -6.97 -8.09 6.37
C LYS A 24 -5.68 -7.42 6.83
N CYS A 25 -5.81 -6.40 7.68
CA CYS A 25 -4.64 -5.82 8.33
C CYS A 25 -3.92 -6.88 9.17
N CYS A 26 -2.62 -7.04 8.99
CA CYS A 26 -1.83 -8.03 9.72
C CYS A 26 -1.74 -7.78 11.24
N VAL A 27 -2.08 -6.56 11.70
CA VAL A 27 -2.01 -6.17 13.11
C VAL A 27 -3.36 -6.33 13.81
N CYS A 28 -4.44 -5.80 13.23
CA CYS A 28 -5.76 -5.77 13.87
C CYS A 28 -6.81 -6.67 13.20
N ALA A 29 -6.43 -7.42 12.16
CA ALA A 29 -7.30 -8.29 11.36
C ALA A 29 -8.49 -7.60 10.67
N LYS A 30 -8.61 -6.27 10.77
CA LYS A 30 -9.68 -5.49 10.13
C LYS A 30 -9.57 -5.58 8.60
N GLU A 31 -10.70 -5.77 7.94
CA GLU A 31 -10.79 -5.65 6.49
C GLU A 31 -10.37 -4.24 6.05
N THR A 32 -9.42 -4.19 5.14
CA THR A 32 -8.74 -2.98 4.70
C THR A 32 -8.59 -3.04 3.18
N ILE A 33 -8.93 -1.93 2.54
CA ILE A 33 -8.69 -1.73 1.12
C ILE A 33 -7.57 -0.70 1.02
N VAL A 34 -6.50 -1.05 0.31
CA VAL A 34 -5.41 -0.15 -0.01
C VAL A 34 -5.46 0.17 -1.49
N SER A 35 -5.67 1.43 -1.81
CA SER A 35 -5.71 1.92 -3.19
C SER A 35 -4.37 2.58 -3.52
N ILE A 36 -3.73 2.13 -4.60
CA ILE A 36 -2.48 2.68 -5.11
C ILE A 36 -2.76 3.35 -6.44
N THR A 37 -2.51 4.65 -6.54
CA THR A 37 -2.72 5.43 -7.76
C THR A 37 -1.37 5.85 -8.33
N LYS A 38 -1.14 5.59 -9.62
CA LYS A 38 0.00 6.15 -10.34
C LYS A 38 -0.21 7.65 -10.52
N THR A 39 0.75 8.44 -10.06
CA THR A 39 0.77 9.90 -10.25
C THR A 39 1.84 10.27 -11.27
N SER A 40 1.88 11.53 -11.69
CA SER A 40 2.92 12.03 -12.61
C SER A 40 4.33 11.99 -12.00
N SER A 41 4.46 11.98 -10.67
CA SER A 41 5.73 12.03 -9.94
C SER A 41 6.04 10.78 -9.10
N GLY A 42 5.16 9.77 -9.11
CA GLY A 42 5.32 8.58 -8.27
C GLY A 42 4.00 7.86 -8.00
N TYR A 43 3.75 7.49 -6.75
CA TYR A 43 2.58 6.69 -6.35
C TYR A 43 1.89 7.27 -5.11
N GLY A 44 0.57 7.39 -5.16
CA GLY A 44 -0.27 7.73 -4.02
C GLY A 44 -0.86 6.49 -3.37
N PHE A 45 -0.93 6.46 -2.04
CA PHE A 45 -1.51 5.37 -1.25
C PHE A 45 -2.67 5.90 -0.41
N ILE A 46 -3.81 5.21 -0.44
CA ILE A 46 -5.01 5.53 0.33
C ILE A 46 -5.51 4.28 1.06
N GLY A 47 -6.04 4.43 2.27
CA GLY A 47 -6.66 3.34 3.05
C GLY A 47 -5.68 2.45 3.84
N GLY A 48 -4.38 2.63 3.61
CA GLY A 48 -3.33 1.93 4.33
C GLY A 48 -2.04 1.86 3.53
N VAL A 49 -1.20 0.90 3.87
CA VAL A 49 0.06 0.63 3.19
C VAL A 49 0.21 -0.86 2.95
N ILE A 50 0.98 -1.20 1.91
CA ILE A 50 1.37 -2.57 1.61
C ILE A 50 2.86 -2.72 1.89
N HIS A 51 3.21 -3.67 2.74
CA HIS A 51 4.57 -4.09 3.03
C HIS A 51 4.87 -5.44 2.39
N ASP A 52 6.17 -5.71 2.23
CA ASP A 52 6.70 -6.99 1.73
C ASP A 52 5.92 -7.55 0.54
N PHE A 53 6.06 -6.85 -0.58
CA PHE A 53 5.46 -7.21 -1.86
C PHE A 53 6.24 -8.39 -2.47
N GLU A 54 6.22 -9.56 -1.84
CA GLU A 54 6.74 -10.79 -2.46
C GLU A 54 5.57 -11.52 -3.11
N ALA A 55 5.22 -11.13 -4.33
CA ALA A 55 4.11 -11.74 -5.07
C ALA A 55 4.19 -13.28 -4.97
N PRO A 56 3.13 -13.98 -4.53
CA PRO A 56 1.74 -13.52 -4.36
C PRO A 56 1.39 -12.94 -2.97
N ASN A 57 2.32 -12.92 -2.03
CA ASN A 57 2.08 -12.52 -0.65
C ASN A 57 2.38 -11.03 -0.48
N PHE A 58 1.37 -10.29 -0.06
CA PHE A 58 1.52 -8.89 0.33
C PHE A 58 0.93 -8.70 1.72
N ILE A 59 1.63 -7.94 2.57
CA ILE A 59 1.20 -7.68 3.93
C ILE A 59 0.47 -6.33 3.95
N ILE A 60 -0.83 -6.34 4.26
CA ILE A 60 -1.62 -5.12 4.40
C ILE A 60 -1.52 -4.61 5.83
N LYS A 61 -1.25 -3.31 5.98
CA LYS A 61 -1.39 -2.57 7.23
C LYS A 61 -2.37 -1.43 7.02
N CYS A 62 -3.47 -1.40 7.79
CA CYS A 62 -4.43 -0.30 7.71
C CYS A 62 -3.78 1.02 8.16
N ASP A 63 -4.38 2.14 7.74
CA ASP A 63 -3.88 3.48 8.09
C ASP A 63 -3.75 3.64 9.63
N VAL A 64 -4.72 3.14 10.40
CA VAL A 64 -4.72 3.27 11.85
C VAL A 64 -3.53 2.54 12.49
N CYS A 65 -3.28 1.29 12.08
CA CYS A 65 -2.14 0.52 12.61
C CYS A 65 -0.80 1.02 12.07
N PHE A 66 -0.78 1.61 10.86
CA PHE A 66 0.40 2.25 10.32
C PHE A 66 0.81 3.46 11.17
N HIS A 67 -0.13 4.36 11.46
CA HIS A 67 0.13 5.56 12.27
C HIS A 67 0.37 5.29 13.76
N GLN A 68 -0.19 4.20 14.32
CA GLN A 68 0.08 3.81 15.71
C GLN A 68 1.55 3.43 15.95
N GLY A 69 2.24 2.86 14.95
CA GLY A 69 3.67 2.54 15.05
C GLY A 69 4.59 3.77 14.95
N SER A 70 4.06 4.93 14.60
CA SER A 70 4.81 6.17 14.40
C SER A 70 4.80 7.10 15.61
N LYS A 71 4.10 6.73 16.71
CA LYS A 71 4.21 7.43 17.98
C LYS A 71 5.53 7.03 18.66
N LYS A 72 6.64 7.63 18.23
CA LYS A 72 7.75 7.87 19.17
C LYS A 72 7.21 8.83 20.22
N THR A 73 7.11 8.35 21.44
CA THR A 73 6.84 9.10 22.66
C THR A 73 7.61 10.42 22.63
N ALA A 74 6.90 11.53 22.75
CA ALA A 74 7.48 12.82 23.12
C ALA A 74 7.72 12.86 24.63
#